data_AF-A0A819HJG9-F1
#
_entry.id   AF-A0A819HJG9-F1
#
_cell.length_a   1.000
_cell.length_b   1.000
_cell.length_c   1.000
_cell.angle_alpha   90.00
_cell.angle_beta   90.00
_cell.angle_gamma   90.00
#
_symmetry.space_group_name_H-M   'P 1'
#
loop_
_entity.id
_entity.type
_entity.pdbx_description
1 polymer ?
#
loop_
_entity_poly.entity_id
_entity_poly.type
_entity_poly.pdbx_seq_one_letter_code
_entity_poly.pdbx_strand_id
1 'polypeptide(L)'
;MDLLAINQKSKDEGENQGPSLTSENREERIKARRNRVKQRIQQKKNEGSGGGSSAANLYKDEGSLAKDQIEQSRHRLVKLEEDGLEFVTNVRVGQDLIEHQHRLEEEEATRKRKDRLEQDSKSSKEKFEEIIRNWEGARTKDISRELHEVLMAQKHACGTMLEEKNKLIGELEKDLKNKDDHYVKMLHKFDENVKLLVERMNEQVKSRRMYYARELHAIEEAFVKERQELLDKYNREWTSKLEERRSKEESFVSARFERHESFERDLQRLRIKHAEEFNATKVRLENQVQEQQRKIEEMKAIYQLSQEKYEYNYKVLKKRDEENLLTISVQKNRKIRLNDLLTNLKKKLAEKEKSSKNQNVQAAEEYKRTLANTQEIKRKARHFLSADMEKFHELWIMNEERCREMTQKLLDADRIIFEQQLGLPWSPTDLEFMNNVGPIDATKIPKPSIDVVREILTDQQDENSTGNLISNTTMKAILELLCDEGDFLVEPKLLALLDPLETNEKSLIKLDAIFRALKVENEEDIKV
;
A
#
# COMPACT_ATOMS: atom_id res chain seq x y z
N MET A 1 33.61 -14.34 82.40
CA MET A 1 33.93 -14.32 80.95
C MET A 1 33.29 -15.58 80.41
N ASP A 2 31.96 -15.56 80.41
CA ASP A 2 31.12 -16.75 80.37
C ASP A 2 30.59 -16.88 78.95
N LEU A 3 31.01 -17.88 78.19
CA LEU A 3 30.63 -19.30 78.18
C LEU A 3 29.66 -19.58 77.03
N LEU A 4 30.10 -20.48 76.13
CA LEU A 4 29.35 -21.59 75.50
C LEU A 4 28.06 -21.25 74.73
N ALA A 5 28.06 -21.39 73.40
CA ALA A 5 27.74 -22.62 72.67
C ALA A 5 26.23 -22.96 72.65
N ILE A 6 25.69 -23.20 71.44
CA ILE A 6 24.88 -24.37 71.05
C ILE A 6 23.97 -24.08 69.83
N ASN A 7 24.06 -25.01 68.87
CA ASN A 7 23.10 -25.47 67.86
C ASN A 7 22.71 -24.64 66.63
N GLN A 8 23.17 -25.21 65.50
CA GLN A 8 22.44 -25.36 64.26
C GLN A 8 20.95 -25.71 64.47
N LYS A 9 20.06 -24.91 63.87
CA LYS A 9 18.79 -25.39 63.32
C LYS A 9 18.64 -24.87 61.90
N SER A 10 18.59 -25.84 61.01
CA SER A 10 18.27 -25.78 59.59
C SER A 10 16.92 -25.13 59.29
N LYS A 11 16.88 -24.41 58.17
CA LYS A 11 15.80 -24.35 57.17
C LYS A 11 14.36 -24.33 57.73
N ASP A 12 13.78 -23.13 57.81
CA ASP A 12 12.62 -22.74 57.00
C ASP A 12 12.32 -21.25 57.26
N GLU A 13 13.15 -20.35 56.72
CA GLU A 13 12.75 -18.95 56.58
C GLU A 13 11.88 -18.86 55.32
N GLY A 14 10.63 -19.31 55.45
CA GLY A 14 9.55 -18.85 54.61
C GLY A 14 9.41 -17.35 54.82
N GLU A 15 10.17 -16.60 54.02
CA GLU A 15 10.04 -15.16 53.86
C GLU A 15 8.55 -14.82 53.74
N ASN A 16 7.97 -14.29 54.81
CA ASN A 16 6.69 -13.59 54.76
C ASN A 16 6.94 -12.23 54.09
N GLN A 17 7.46 -12.26 52.86
CA GLN A 17 7.50 -11.12 51.96
C GLN A 17 6.04 -10.83 51.64
N GLY A 18 5.54 -9.72 52.18
CA GLY A 18 4.24 -9.19 51.81
C GLY A 18 4.09 -9.14 50.28
N PRO A 19 2.85 -9.11 49.76
CA PRO A 19 2.55 -9.39 48.36
C PRO A 19 3.49 -8.64 47.41
N SER A 20 4.35 -9.39 46.73
CA SER A 20 5.40 -8.87 45.85
C SER A 20 4.91 -8.80 44.39
N LEU A 21 5.39 -7.80 43.64
CA LEU A 21 5.07 -7.63 42.23
C LEU A 21 5.71 -8.69 41.32
N THR A 22 6.72 -9.40 41.83
CA THR A 22 7.48 -10.44 41.12
C THR A 22 7.08 -11.87 41.55
N SER A 23 6.08 -12.04 42.42
CA SER A 23 5.56 -13.37 42.79
C SER A 23 4.98 -14.10 41.57
N GLU A 24 5.22 -15.41 41.47
CA GLU A 24 4.66 -16.27 40.43
C GLU A 24 3.13 -16.36 40.51
N ASN A 25 2.55 -16.15 41.70
CA ASN A 25 1.12 -16.25 41.95
C ASN A 25 0.36 -15.00 41.46
N ARG A 26 -0.63 -15.19 40.57
CA ARG A 26 -1.41 -14.12 39.95
C ARG A 26 -2.17 -13.28 40.98
N GLU A 27 -2.69 -13.90 42.04
CA GLU A 27 -3.47 -13.20 43.06
C GLU A 27 -2.60 -12.29 43.93
N GLU A 28 -1.38 -12.70 44.24
CA GLU A 28 -0.42 -11.89 44.99
C GLU A 28 0.01 -10.67 44.19
N ARG A 29 0.25 -10.81 42.88
CA ARG A 29 0.54 -9.67 42.00
C ARG A 29 -0.64 -8.68 41.94
N ILE A 30 -1.88 -9.17 41.93
CA ILE A 30 -3.08 -8.32 41.94
C ILE A 30 -3.21 -7.60 43.28
N LYS A 31 -2.98 -8.29 44.40
CA LYS A 31 -2.98 -7.68 45.75
C LYS A 31 -1.85 -6.66 45.90
N ALA A 32 -0.64 -6.95 45.41
CA ALA A 32 0.51 -6.04 45.40
C ALA A 32 0.21 -4.76 44.59
N ARG A 33 -0.38 -4.90 43.39
CA ARG A 33 -0.81 -3.76 42.56
C ARG A 33 -1.92 -2.96 43.25
N ARG A 34 -2.91 -3.61 43.85
CA ARG A 34 -3.98 -2.94 44.61
C ARG A 34 -3.42 -2.16 45.80
N ASN A 35 -2.45 -2.72 46.52
CA ASN A 35 -1.80 -2.05 47.65
C ASN A 35 -0.97 -0.85 47.20
N ARG A 36 -0.21 -0.98 46.09
CA ARG A 36 0.53 0.13 45.49
C ARG A 36 -0.39 1.25 44.99
N VAL A 37 -1.51 0.90 44.37
CA VAL A 37 -2.52 1.88 43.91
C VAL A 37 -3.20 2.54 45.11
N LYS A 38 -3.56 1.79 46.15
CA LYS A 38 -4.08 2.36 47.41
C LYS A 38 -3.07 3.30 48.05
N GLN A 39 -1.79 2.94 48.14
CA GLN A 39 -0.75 3.82 48.66
C GLN A 39 -0.55 5.06 47.80
N ARG A 40 -0.59 4.96 46.46
CA ARG A 40 -0.55 6.13 45.57
C ARG A 40 -1.79 7.03 45.72
N ILE A 41 -2.97 6.44 45.89
CA ILE A 41 -4.20 7.20 46.15
C ILE A 41 -4.09 7.87 47.52
N GLN A 42 -3.57 7.19 48.54
CA GLN A 42 -3.36 7.75 49.88
C GLN A 42 -2.28 8.86 49.86
N GLN A 43 -1.19 8.69 49.11
CA GLN A 43 -0.17 9.72 48.90
C GLN A 43 -0.73 10.91 48.14
N LYS A 44 -1.48 10.71 47.05
CA LYS A 44 -2.21 11.81 46.38
C LYS A 44 -3.26 12.47 47.27
N LYS A 45 -3.89 11.71 48.16
CA LYS A 45 -4.84 12.24 49.13
C LYS A 45 -4.12 13.01 50.23
N ASN A 46 -2.91 12.63 50.63
CA ASN A 46 -2.07 13.37 51.58
C ASN A 46 -1.41 14.61 50.93
N GLU A 47 -0.92 14.51 49.69
CA GLU A 47 -0.40 15.63 48.88
C GLU A 47 -1.52 16.62 48.52
N GLY A 48 -2.74 16.13 48.23
CA GLY A 48 -3.94 16.95 48.06
C GLY A 48 -4.57 17.44 49.37
N SER A 49 -4.30 16.77 50.50
CA SER A 49 -4.73 17.17 51.86
C SER A 49 -3.78 18.19 52.49
N GLY A 50 -2.65 18.53 51.85
CA GLY A 50 -1.88 19.74 52.16
C GLY A 50 -2.65 21.04 51.92
N GLY A 51 -3.79 20.99 51.21
CA GLY A 51 -4.74 22.10 51.07
C GLY A 51 -5.98 22.03 51.97
N GLY A 52 -6.13 20.96 52.78
CA GLY A 52 -7.31 20.73 53.62
C GLY A 52 -7.22 21.28 55.05
N SER A 53 -6.01 21.66 55.49
CA SER A 53 -5.77 22.22 56.83
C SER A 53 -5.80 23.76 56.88
N SER A 54 -6.27 24.43 55.83
CA SER A 54 -6.48 25.89 55.84
C SER A 54 -7.79 26.30 56.51
N ALA A 55 -8.81 25.43 56.58
CA ALA A 55 -10.09 25.80 57.17
C ALA A 55 -10.09 25.81 58.71
N ALA A 56 -9.19 25.05 59.35
CA ALA A 56 -9.11 24.98 60.81
C ALA A 56 -8.09 25.97 61.42
N ASN A 57 -7.24 26.60 60.60
CA ASN A 57 -6.25 27.58 61.05
C ASN A 57 -6.58 29.04 60.66
N LEU A 58 -7.73 29.28 60.01
CA LEU A 58 -8.26 30.63 59.76
C LEU A 58 -8.90 31.27 61.00
N TYR A 59 -9.10 30.50 62.08
CA TYR A 59 -9.62 30.97 63.37
C TYR A 59 -8.55 30.95 64.46
N LYS A 60 -7.27 31.08 64.07
CA LYS A 60 -6.30 31.55 65.05
C LYS A 60 -6.65 33.01 65.28
N ASP A 61 -7.25 33.25 66.43
CA ASP A 61 -7.68 34.54 66.99
C ASP A 61 -6.49 35.50 67.01
N GLU A 62 -6.11 36.04 65.84
CA GLU A 62 -5.48 37.36 65.80
C GLU A 62 -6.51 38.25 66.50
N GLY A 63 -6.15 38.78 67.67
CA GLY A 63 -7.05 39.51 68.55
C GLY A 63 -7.94 40.42 67.73
N SER A 64 -9.24 40.10 67.70
CA SER A 64 -10.20 40.86 66.89
C SER A 64 -10.16 42.31 67.37
N LEU A 65 -9.99 43.24 66.43
CA LEU A 65 -9.97 44.68 66.70
C LEU A 65 -11.19 45.09 67.55
N ALA A 66 -12.35 44.48 67.27
CA ALA A 66 -13.55 44.70 68.06
C ALA A 66 -13.46 44.12 69.49
N LYS A 67 -12.83 42.95 69.69
CA LYS A 67 -12.60 42.38 71.03
C LYS A 67 -11.70 43.28 71.87
N ASP A 68 -10.58 43.74 71.30
CA ASP A 68 -9.64 44.64 71.98
C ASP A 68 -10.34 45.97 72.34
N GLN A 69 -11.16 46.50 71.41
CA GLN A 69 -11.96 47.70 71.67
C GLN A 69 -12.98 47.49 72.81
N ILE A 70 -13.67 46.34 72.85
CA ILE A 70 -14.62 46.02 73.94
C ILE A 70 -13.90 45.99 75.29
N GLU A 71 -12.73 45.37 75.36
CA GLU A 71 -11.96 45.27 76.60
C GLU A 71 -11.49 46.66 77.07
N GLN A 72 -10.99 47.49 76.16
CA GLN A 72 -10.61 48.87 76.47
C GLN A 72 -11.82 49.71 76.92
N SER A 73 -12.96 49.58 76.23
CA SER A 73 -14.21 50.24 76.62
C SER A 73 -14.65 49.82 78.02
N ARG A 74 -14.57 48.53 78.36
CA ARG A 74 -14.88 48.05 79.72
C ARG A 74 -14.01 48.71 80.77
N HIS A 75 -12.69 48.76 80.56
CA HIS A 75 -11.78 49.42 81.51
C HIS A 75 -12.10 50.91 81.69
N ARG A 76 -12.38 51.62 80.59
CA ARG A 76 -12.77 53.04 80.64
C ARG A 76 -14.09 53.26 81.39
N LEU A 77 -15.06 52.36 81.21
CA LEU A 77 -16.36 52.43 81.88
C LEU A 77 -16.27 52.11 83.37
N VAL A 78 -15.48 51.13 83.79
CA VAL A 78 -15.24 50.84 85.21
C VAL A 78 -14.61 52.05 85.90
N LYS A 79 -13.58 52.64 85.29
CA LYS A 79 -12.96 53.87 85.83
C LYS A 79 -13.95 55.02 85.96
N LEU A 80 -14.83 55.21 84.97
CA LEU A 80 -15.90 56.21 85.03
C LEU A 80 -16.91 55.91 86.14
N GLU A 81 -17.21 54.63 86.40
CA GLU A 81 -18.07 54.25 87.51
C GLU A 81 -17.46 54.60 88.86
N GLU A 82 -16.18 54.28 89.06
CA GLU A 82 -15.38 54.63 90.24
C GLU A 82 -15.32 56.16 90.45
N ASP A 83 -14.86 56.91 89.45
CA ASP A 83 -14.77 58.38 89.50
C ASP A 83 -16.14 59.02 89.80
N GLY A 84 -17.21 58.47 89.21
CA GLY A 84 -18.57 58.93 89.47
C GLY A 84 -19.07 58.62 90.88
N LEU A 85 -18.69 57.47 91.44
CA LEU A 85 -19.03 57.10 92.81
C LEU A 85 -18.31 58.02 93.81
N GLU A 86 -17.03 58.31 93.58
CA GLU A 86 -16.25 59.27 94.38
C GLU A 86 -16.88 60.67 94.36
N PHE A 87 -17.30 61.15 93.18
CA PHE A 87 -17.91 62.47 93.02
C PHE A 87 -19.19 62.67 93.87
N VAL A 88 -20.03 61.63 93.96
CA VAL A 88 -21.26 61.64 94.76
C VAL A 88 -20.98 61.39 96.25
N THR A 89 -20.12 60.41 96.56
CA THR A 89 -19.78 60.07 97.95
C THR A 89 -19.08 61.20 98.68
N ASN A 90 -18.32 62.06 97.99
CA ASN A 90 -17.73 63.26 98.56
C ASN A 90 -18.75 64.21 99.22
N VAL A 91 -19.98 64.31 98.69
CA VAL A 91 -21.04 65.10 99.34
C VAL A 91 -21.49 64.45 100.64
N ARG A 92 -21.66 63.13 100.64
CA ARG A 92 -22.07 62.37 101.82
C ARG A 92 -21.01 62.44 102.93
N VAL A 93 -19.73 62.24 102.59
CA VAL A 93 -18.63 62.33 103.56
C VAL A 93 -18.52 63.75 104.12
N GLY A 94 -18.66 64.77 103.27
CA GLY A 94 -18.71 66.17 103.73
C GLY A 94 -19.86 66.42 104.72
N GLN A 95 -21.01 65.81 104.48
CA GLN A 95 -22.17 65.90 105.35
C GLN A 95 -21.97 65.18 106.69
N ASP A 96 -21.39 63.98 106.66
CA ASP A 96 -21.08 63.22 107.87
C ASP A 96 -20.11 63.99 108.78
N LEU A 97 -19.16 64.74 108.19
CA LEU A 97 -18.25 65.62 108.93
C LEU A 97 -18.98 66.79 109.60
N ILE A 98 -19.92 67.44 108.89
CA ILE A 98 -20.72 68.56 109.44
C ILE A 98 -21.62 68.07 110.59
N GLU A 99 -22.28 66.92 110.41
CA GLU A 99 -23.12 66.31 111.44
C GLU A 99 -22.32 65.90 112.67
N HIS A 100 -21.13 65.34 112.47
CA HIS A 100 -20.23 65.02 113.58
C HIS A 100 -19.82 66.27 114.36
N GLN A 101 -19.45 67.36 113.68
CA GLN A 101 -19.15 68.64 114.33
C GLN A 101 -20.35 69.19 115.11
N HIS A 102 -21.55 69.11 114.53
CA HIS A 102 -22.78 69.53 115.20
C HIS A 102 -23.04 68.75 116.49
N ARG A 103 -22.85 67.42 116.48
CA ARG A 103 -23.01 66.60 117.70
C ARG A 103 -22.06 67.00 118.81
N LEU A 104 -20.80 67.29 118.48
CA LEU A 104 -19.83 67.78 119.46
C LEU A 104 -20.27 69.11 120.08
N GLU A 105 -20.73 70.05 119.24
CA GLU A 105 -21.23 71.35 119.71
C GLU A 105 -22.47 71.22 120.61
N GLU A 106 -23.42 70.34 120.25
CA GLU A 106 -24.61 70.08 121.08
C GLU A 106 -24.25 69.38 122.41
N GLU A 107 -23.33 68.42 122.40
CA GLU A 107 -22.84 67.76 123.62
C GLU A 107 -22.18 68.76 124.57
N GLU A 108 -21.35 69.68 124.06
CA GLU A 108 -20.77 70.75 124.87
C GLU A 108 -21.81 71.72 125.41
N ALA A 109 -22.78 72.13 124.59
CA ALA A 109 -23.83 73.06 124.99
C ALA A 109 -24.75 72.46 126.05
N THR A 110 -25.12 71.18 125.91
CA THR A 110 -25.93 70.45 126.90
C THR A 110 -25.17 70.27 128.21
N ARG A 111 -23.88 69.98 128.16
CA ARG A 111 -23.01 69.92 129.35
C ARG A 111 -22.98 71.26 130.09
N LYS A 112 -22.69 72.36 129.38
CA LYS A 112 -22.67 73.73 129.95
C LYS A 112 -24.01 74.10 130.59
N ARG A 113 -25.14 73.75 129.96
CA ARG A 113 -26.47 73.99 130.50
C ARG A 113 -26.73 73.20 131.78
N LYS A 114 -26.33 71.92 131.82
CA LYS A 114 -26.45 71.07 132.99
C LYS A 114 -25.64 71.61 134.16
N ASP A 115 -24.37 71.97 133.92
CA ASP A 115 -23.49 72.54 134.95
C ASP A 115 -24.07 73.83 135.55
N ARG A 116 -24.65 74.71 134.72
CA ARG A 116 -25.34 75.94 135.18
C ARG A 116 -26.56 75.64 136.03
N LEU A 117 -27.41 74.70 135.61
CA LEU A 117 -28.60 74.31 136.38
C LEU A 117 -28.23 73.67 137.73
N GLU A 118 -27.17 72.88 137.77
CA GLU A 118 -26.65 72.31 139.01
C GLU A 118 -26.08 73.39 139.94
N GLN A 119 -25.33 74.36 139.40
CA GLN A 119 -24.81 75.48 140.17
C GLN A 119 -25.94 76.34 140.76
N ASP A 120 -26.93 76.71 139.95
CA ASP A 120 -28.09 77.46 140.41
C ASP A 120 -28.92 76.67 141.43
N SER A 121 -29.06 75.35 141.26
CA SER A 121 -29.73 74.48 142.24
C SER A 121 -29.00 74.50 143.59
N LYS A 122 -27.66 74.44 143.60
CA LYS A 122 -26.85 74.52 144.82
C LYS A 122 -26.96 75.90 145.48
N SER A 123 -26.72 76.98 144.74
CA SER A 123 -26.78 78.34 145.28
C SER A 123 -28.19 78.71 145.75
N SER A 124 -29.23 78.26 145.03
CA SER A 124 -30.62 78.47 145.44
C SER A 124 -30.97 77.71 146.72
N LYS A 125 -30.48 76.47 146.88
CA LYS A 125 -30.67 75.70 148.12
C LYS A 125 -30.00 76.38 149.30
N GLU A 126 -28.74 76.81 149.14
CA GLU A 126 -27.99 77.53 150.18
C GLU A 126 -28.69 78.82 150.62
N LYS A 127 -29.10 79.66 149.66
CA LYS A 127 -29.86 80.90 149.94
C LYS A 127 -31.22 80.62 150.57
N PHE A 128 -31.90 79.56 150.14
CA PHE A 128 -33.20 79.19 150.69
C PHE A 128 -33.07 78.68 152.14
N GLU A 129 -32.05 77.89 152.45
CA GLU A 129 -31.74 77.46 153.82
C GLU A 129 -31.36 78.64 154.72
N GLU A 130 -30.59 79.61 154.22
CA GLU A 130 -30.27 80.85 154.94
C GLU A 130 -31.52 81.68 155.24
N ILE A 131 -32.42 81.83 154.26
CA ILE A 131 -33.74 82.44 154.44
C ILE A 131 -34.52 81.68 155.53
N ILE A 132 -34.63 80.36 155.48
CA ILE A 132 -35.33 79.59 156.53
C ILE A 132 -34.71 79.85 157.92
N ARG A 133 -33.39 79.82 158.04
CA ARG A 133 -32.69 80.05 159.31
C ARG A 133 -32.95 81.47 159.86
N ASN A 134 -33.00 82.48 158.98
CA ASN A 134 -33.32 83.86 159.36
C ASN A 134 -34.79 84.03 159.81
N TRP A 135 -35.72 83.20 159.32
CA TRP A 135 -37.10 83.18 159.83
C TRP A 135 -37.19 82.63 161.26
N GLU A 136 -36.34 81.67 161.64
CA GLU A 136 -36.25 81.17 163.02
C GLU A 136 -35.73 82.27 163.95
N GLY A 137 -34.71 83.02 163.52
CA GLY A 137 -34.18 84.19 164.27
C GLY A 137 -35.15 85.38 164.31
N ALA A 138 -36.08 85.51 163.35
CA ALA A 138 -37.13 86.52 163.40
C ALA A 138 -38.17 86.25 164.50
N ARG A 139 -38.45 84.98 164.80
CA ARG A 139 -39.44 84.58 165.82
C ARG A 139 -39.01 84.91 167.25
N THR A 140 -37.71 85.08 167.50
CA THR A 140 -37.16 85.37 168.84
C THR A 140 -37.05 86.86 169.15
N LYS A 141 -37.54 87.76 168.28
CA LYS A 141 -37.44 89.21 168.47
C LYS A 141 -38.72 89.81 169.05
N ASP A 142 -38.62 90.35 170.26
CA ASP A 142 -39.75 90.98 170.97
C ASP A 142 -39.92 92.47 170.65
N ILE A 143 -38.92 93.11 170.00
CA ILE A 143 -38.94 94.53 169.65
C ILE A 143 -39.47 94.72 168.22
N SER A 144 -40.62 95.39 168.10
CA SER A 144 -41.33 95.64 166.82
C SER A 144 -40.45 96.26 165.72
N ARG A 145 -39.56 97.20 166.08
CA ARG A 145 -38.62 97.81 165.13
C ARG A 145 -37.59 96.82 164.58
N GLU A 146 -37.00 96.00 165.45
CA GLU A 146 -36.00 94.99 165.06
C GLU A 146 -36.62 93.84 164.26
N LEU A 147 -37.88 93.52 164.53
CA LEU A 147 -38.66 92.56 163.75
C LEU A 147 -38.93 93.11 162.34
N HIS A 148 -39.32 94.39 162.21
CA HIS A 148 -39.57 95.02 160.92
C HIS A 148 -38.30 95.05 160.04
N GLU A 149 -37.14 95.38 160.62
CA GLU A 149 -35.86 95.38 159.91
C GLU A 149 -35.50 93.97 159.38
N VAL A 150 -35.73 92.92 160.18
CA VAL A 150 -35.52 91.52 159.73
C VAL A 150 -36.50 91.12 158.64
N LEU A 151 -37.78 91.47 158.76
CA LEU A 151 -38.79 91.18 157.74
C LEU A 151 -38.48 91.88 156.41
N MET A 152 -37.98 93.11 156.45
CA MET A 152 -37.58 93.85 155.25
C MET A 152 -36.30 93.27 154.62
N ALA A 153 -35.31 92.89 155.43
CA ALA A 153 -34.13 92.17 154.97
C ALA A 153 -34.51 90.82 154.32
N GLN A 154 -35.48 90.11 154.91
CA GLN A 154 -35.94 88.83 154.41
C GLN A 154 -36.76 88.95 153.12
N LYS A 155 -37.62 89.97 153.03
CA LYS A 155 -38.31 90.32 151.78
C LYS A 155 -37.31 90.64 150.67
N HIS A 156 -36.24 91.36 151.01
CA HIS A 156 -35.16 91.64 150.06
C HIS A 156 -34.44 90.36 149.63
N ALA A 157 -34.06 89.47 150.56
CA ALA A 157 -33.42 88.18 150.25
C ALA A 157 -34.28 87.30 149.33
N CYS A 158 -35.58 87.15 149.63
CA CYS A 158 -36.52 86.45 148.74
C CYS A 158 -36.63 87.13 147.36
N GLY A 159 -36.62 88.46 147.33
CA GLY A 159 -36.61 89.25 146.09
C GLY A 159 -35.36 88.95 145.24
N THR A 160 -34.17 88.97 145.85
CA THR A 160 -32.91 88.65 145.14
C THR A 160 -32.90 87.22 144.61
N MET A 161 -33.43 86.24 145.35
CA MET A 161 -33.56 84.86 144.87
C MET A 161 -34.51 84.75 143.67
N LEU A 162 -35.65 85.46 143.70
CA LEU A 162 -36.59 85.49 142.57
C LEU A 162 -36.00 86.19 141.34
N GLU A 163 -35.24 87.27 141.53
CA GLU A 163 -34.53 87.95 140.45
C GLU A 163 -33.49 87.04 139.78
N GLU A 164 -32.73 86.27 140.57
CA GLU A 164 -31.78 85.29 140.04
C GLU A 164 -32.48 84.16 139.27
N LYS A 165 -33.62 83.65 139.78
CA LYS A 165 -34.43 82.65 139.06
C LYS A 165 -35.02 83.22 137.77
N ASN A 166 -35.55 84.43 137.79
CA ASN A 166 -36.07 85.10 136.60
C ASN A 166 -34.97 85.37 135.57
N LYS A 167 -33.76 85.71 136.02
CA LYS A 167 -32.59 85.85 135.15
C LYS A 167 -32.22 84.52 134.50
N LEU A 168 -32.19 83.42 135.27
CA LEU A 168 -31.95 82.08 134.72
C LEU A 168 -33.04 81.67 133.72
N ILE A 169 -34.32 81.95 134.00
CA ILE A 169 -35.43 81.69 133.07
C ILE A 169 -35.19 82.45 131.76
N GLY A 170 -34.87 83.74 131.81
CA GLY A 170 -34.58 84.53 130.60
C GLY A 170 -33.37 84.03 129.82
N GLU A 171 -32.32 83.54 130.50
CA GLU A 171 -31.19 82.89 129.85
C GLU A 171 -31.60 81.57 129.17
N LEU A 172 -32.43 80.74 129.82
CA LEU A 172 -32.95 79.49 129.25
C LEU A 172 -33.89 79.72 128.07
N GLU A 173 -34.74 80.74 128.12
CA GLU A 173 -35.60 81.16 127.00
C GLU A 173 -34.76 81.64 125.81
N LYS A 174 -33.70 82.42 126.06
CA LYS A 174 -32.74 82.81 125.02
C LYS A 174 -32.02 81.60 124.44
N ASP A 175 -31.61 80.66 125.27
CA ASP A 175 -31.00 79.39 124.87
C ASP A 175 -31.94 78.53 124.01
N LEU A 176 -33.24 78.51 124.31
CA LEU A 176 -34.27 77.86 123.50
C LEU A 176 -34.39 78.53 122.13
N LYS A 177 -34.51 79.86 122.12
CA LYS A 177 -34.58 80.62 120.86
C LYS A 177 -33.33 80.42 119.99
N ASN A 178 -32.14 80.42 120.60
CA ASN A 178 -30.89 80.14 119.89
C ASN A 178 -30.87 78.72 119.30
N LYS A 179 -31.45 77.73 120.01
CA LYS A 179 -31.60 76.37 119.48
C LYS A 179 -32.56 76.34 118.30
N ASP A 180 -33.71 77.01 118.38
CA ASP A 180 -34.66 77.10 117.26
C ASP A 180 -34.02 77.74 116.02
N ASP A 181 -33.31 78.86 116.21
CA ASP A 181 -32.55 79.53 115.14
C ASP A 181 -31.47 78.61 114.54
N HIS A 182 -30.81 77.81 115.39
CA HIS A 182 -29.83 76.82 114.94
C HIS A 182 -30.49 75.68 114.14
N TYR A 183 -31.62 75.15 114.59
CA TYR A 183 -32.37 74.10 113.88
C TYR A 183 -32.82 74.57 112.51
N VAL A 184 -33.34 75.80 112.38
CA VAL A 184 -33.73 76.36 111.08
C VAL A 184 -32.52 76.50 110.14
N LYS A 185 -31.37 76.97 110.64
CA LYS A 185 -30.13 77.03 109.85
C LYS A 185 -29.66 75.65 109.40
N MET A 186 -29.77 74.63 110.27
CA MET A 186 -29.40 73.26 109.91
C MET A 186 -30.33 72.68 108.86
N LEU A 187 -31.64 72.91 108.97
CA LEU A 187 -32.61 72.50 107.94
C LEU A 187 -32.28 73.13 106.58
N HIS A 188 -31.93 74.41 106.54
CA HIS A 188 -31.49 75.06 105.30
C HIS A 188 -30.21 74.43 104.74
N LYS A 189 -29.19 74.18 105.57
CA LYS A 189 -27.97 73.48 105.13
C LYS A 189 -28.27 72.08 104.61
N PHE A 190 -29.15 71.33 105.27
CA PHE A 190 -29.56 69.99 104.82
C PHE A 190 -30.28 70.04 103.48
N ASP A 191 -31.17 71.01 103.26
CA ASP A 191 -31.83 71.22 101.97
C ASP A 191 -30.83 71.57 100.85
N GLU A 192 -29.88 72.47 101.11
CA GLU A 192 -28.80 72.79 100.18
C GLU A 192 -27.94 71.56 99.85
N ASN A 193 -27.59 70.74 100.84
CA ASN A 193 -26.78 69.54 100.64
C ASN A 193 -27.55 68.44 99.89
N VAL A 194 -28.85 68.29 100.14
CA VAL A 194 -29.71 67.38 99.36
C VAL A 194 -29.82 67.84 97.91
N LYS A 195 -29.99 69.16 97.67
CA LYS A 195 -29.99 69.71 96.31
C LYS A 195 -28.67 69.45 95.60
N LEU A 196 -27.55 69.72 96.27
CA LEU A 196 -26.21 69.45 95.72
C LEU A 196 -26.01 67.96 95.41
N LEU A 197 -26.46 67.06 96.30
CA LEU A 197 -26.40 65.62 96.07
C LEU A 197 -27.21 65.22 94.82
N VAL A 198 -28.44 65.74 94.69
CA VAL A 198 -29.31 65.48 93.53
C VAL A 198 -28.69 66.04 92.24
N GLU A 199 -28.12 67.23 92.28
CA GLU A 199 -27.40 67.82 91.14
C GLU A 199 -26.23 66.96 90.70
N ARG A 200 -25.35 66.55 91.63
CA ARG A 200 -24.21 65.68 91.32
C ARG A 200 -24.62 64.31 90.81
N MET A 201 -25.65 63.69 91.40
CA MET A 201 -26.19 62.42 90.92
C MET A 201 -26.76 62.55 89.50
N ASN A 202 -27.48 63.63 89.20
CA ASN A 202 -28.00 63.88 87.85
C ASN A 202 -26.89 64.13 86.84
N GLU A 203 -25.86 64.88 87.20
CA GLU A 203 -24.68 65.12 86.36
C GLU A 203 -23.89 63.83 86.10
N GLN A 204 -23.73 62.98 87.12
CA GLN A 204 -23.14 61.65 86.99
C GLN A 204 -23.95 60.77 86.03
N VAL A 205 -25.28 60.74 86.14
CA VAL A 205 -26.15 59.96 85.23
C VAL A 205 -26.05 60.49 83.79
N LYS A 206 -26.06 61.81 83.58
CA LYS A 206 -25.88 62.42 82.25
C LYS A 206 -24.50 62.06 81.66
N SER A 207 -23.45 62.19 82.46
CA SER A 207 -22.08 61.85 82.06
C SER A 207 -21.97 60.37 81.69
N ARG A 208 -22.44 59.47 82.57
CA ARG A 208 -22.46 58.02 82.30
C ARG A 208 -23.18 57.67 81.01
N ARG A 209 -24.38 58.23 80.78
CA ARG A 209 -25.12 58.02 79.51
C ARG A 209 -24.32 58.46 78.29
N MET A 210 -23.70 59.64 78.35
CA MET A 210 -22.89 60.17 77.27
C MET A 210 -21.67 59.28 76.97
N TYR A 211 -20.95 58.82 78.00
CA TYR A 211 -19.80 57.93 77.82
C TYR A 211 -20.22 56.54 77.36
N TYR A 212 -21.30 55.95 77.90
CA TYR A 212 -21.84 54.68 77.39
C TYR A 212 -22.20 54.76 75.91
N ALA A 213 -22.82 55.85 75.46
CA ALA A 213 -23.13 56.04 74.05
C ALA A 213 -21.86 56.17 73.18
N ARG A 214 -20.83 56.89 73.66
CA ARG A 214 -19.53 57.01 72.97
C ARG A 214 -18.80 55.68 72.88
N GLU A 215 -18.73 54.93 73.97
CA GLU A 215 -18.06 53.63 73.99
C GLU A 215 -18.80 52.62 73.12
N LEU A 216 -20.14 52.62 73.13
CA LEU A 216 -20.94 51.79 72.23
C LEU A 216 -20.65 52.13 70.76
N HIS A 217 -20.65 53.42 70.40
CA HIS A 217 -20.31 53.86 69.05
C HIS A 217 -18.88 53.45 68.66
N ALA A 218 -17.91 53.56 69.57
CA ALA A 218 -16.54 53.16 69.29
C ALA A 218 -16.40 51.64 69.06
N ILE A 219 -17.16 50.83 69.81
CA ILE A 219 -17.26 49.38 69.60
C ILE A 219 -17.90 49.08 68.24
N GLU A 220 -19.00 49.75 67.90
CA GLU A 220 -19.67 49.58 66.59
C GLU A 220 -18.73 49.95 65.43
N GLU A 221 -17.99 51.05 65.53
CA GLU A 221 -16.99 51.44 64.53
C GLU A 221 -15.88 50.39 64.37
N ALA A 222 -15.42 49.79 65.47
CA ALA A 222 -14.42 48.72 65.43
C ALA A 222 -14.97 47.49 64.70
N PHE A 223 -16.21 47.07 64.98
CA PHE A 223 -16.86 45.98 64.25
C PHE A 223 -17.05 46.29 62.76
N VAL A 224 -17.43 47.52 62.41
CA VAL A 224 -17.60 47.93 61.01
C VAL A 224 -16.26 47.92 60.27
N LYS A 225 -15.18 48.40 60.90
CA LYS A 225 -13.82 48.35 60.34
C LYS A 225 -13.34 46.92 60.14
N GLU A 226 -13.49 46.06 61.14
CA GLU A 226 -13.09 44.65 61.05
C GLU A 226 -13.87 43.92 59.93
N ARG A 227 -15.18 44.19 59.82
CA ARG A 227 -15.99 43.67 58.71
C ARG A 227 -15.50 44.17 57.36
N GLN A 228 -15.16 45.45 57.24
CA GLN A 228 -14.66 46.03 55.99
C GLN A 228 -13.32 45.39 55.59
N GLU A 229 -12.39 45.24 56.54
CA GLU A 229 -11.10 44.61 56.30
C GLU A 229 -11.24 43.14 55.86
N LEU A 230 -12.18 42.41 56.47
CA LEU A 230 -12.50 41.04 56.08
C LEU A 230 -13.08 40.96 54.66
N LEU A 231 -14.01 41.87 54.32
CA LEU A 231 -14.58 41.97 52.97
C LEU A 231 -13.50 42.33 51.93
N ASP A 232 -12.61 43.25 52.26
CA ASP A 232 -11.51 43.65 51.38
C ASP A 232 -10.52 42.49 51.17
N LYS A 233 -10.25 41.70 52.21
CA LYS A 233 -9.44 40.48 52.08
C LYS A 233 -10.09 39.48 51.12
N TYR A 234 -11.38 39.17 51.31
CA TYR A 234 -12.09 38.26 50.40
C TYR A 234 -12.19 38.81 48.97
N ASN A 235 -12.40 40.12 48.80
CA ASN A 235 -12.41 40.75 47.48
C ASN A 235 -11.04 40.67 46.80
N ARG A 236 -9.93 40.83 47.53
CA ARG A 236 -8.57 40.65 46.99
C ARG A 236 -8.31 39.20 46.60
N GLU A 237 -8.72 38.24 47.43
CA GLU A 237 -8.61 36.81 47.11
C GLU A 237 -9.44 36.45 45.88
N TRP A 238 -10.68 36.94 45.79
CA TRP A 238 -11.57 36.74 44.65
C TRP A 238 -11.01 37.34 43.36
N THR A 239 -10.55 38.60 43.40
CA THR A 239 -9.97 39.27 42.23
C THR A 239 -8.68 38.57 41.79
N SER A 240 -7.82 38.13 42.72
CA SER A 240 -6.64 37.33 42.42
C SER A 240 -7.01 36.01 41.72
N LYS A 241 -8.04 35.30 42.21
CA LYS A 241 -8.52 34.06 41.57
C LYS A 241 -9.12 34.29 40.19
N LEU A 242 -9.83 35.40 40.01
CA LEU A 242 -10.39 35.77 38.72
C LEU A 242 -9.28 36.11 37.70
N GLU A 243 -8.23 36.79 38.13
CA GLU A 243 -7.07 37.10 37.32
C GLU A 243 -6.25 35.84 36.98
N GLU A 244 -6.09 34.93 37.95
CA GLU A 244 -5.49 33.61 37.72
C GLU A 244 -6.29 32.80 36.68
N ARG A 245 -7.62 32.89 36.71
CA ARG A 245 -8.49 32.27 35.71
C ARG A 245 -8.32 32.95 34.34
N ARG A 246 -8.35 34.28 34.28
CA ARG A 246 -8.20 35.05 33.03
C ARG A 246 -6.86 34.74 32.35
N SER A 247 -5.76 34.79 33.09
CA SER A 247 -4.42 34.47 32.56
C SER A 247 -4.33 33.03 32.02
N LYS A 248 -4.97 32.06 32.69
CA LYS A 248 -5.08 30.69 32.16
C LYS A 248 -5.92 30.62 30.88
N GLU A 249 -7.07 31.30 30.83
CA GLU A 249 -7.90 31.36 29.63
C GLU A 249 -7.14 32.01 28.46
N GLU A 250 -6.44 33.11 28.70
CA GLU A 250 -5.58 33.77 27.72
C GLU A 250 -4.49 32.83 27.22
N SER A 251 -3.75 32.17 28.13
CA SER A 251 -2.71 31.21 27.74
C SER A 251 -3.25 30.04 26.90
N PHE A 252 -4.48 29.58 27.20
CA PHE A 252 -5.13 28.52 26.44
C PHE A 252 -5.54 29.00 25.05
N VAL A 253 -6.08 30.22 24.93
CA VAL A 253 -6.43 30.83 23.64
C VAL A 253 -5.18 31.06 22.80
N SER A 254 -4.11 31.59 23.37
CA SER A 254 -2.82 31.78 22.70
C SER A 254 -2.25 30.45 22.20
N ALA A 255 -2.20 29.41 23.05
CA ALA A 255 -1.72 28.09 22.65
C ALA A 255 -2.59 27.45 21.54
N ARG A 256 -3.91 27.69 21.56
CA ARG A 256 -4.81 27.25 20.49
C ARG A 256 -4.55 28.02 19.19
N PHE A 257 -4.30 29.32 19.27
CA PHE A 257 -3.98 30.17 18.13
C PHE A 257 -2.66 29.75 17.49
N GLU A 258 -1.60 29.58 18.27
CA GLU A 258 -0.30 29.07 17.79
C GLU A 258 -0.43 27.72 17.08
N ARG A 259 -1.25 26.81 17.64
CA ARG A 259 -1.54 25.52 17.01
C ARG A 259 -2.27 25.71 15.68
N HIS A 260 -3.25 26.59 15.62
CA HIS A 260 -3.95 26.90 14.38
C HIS A 260 -3.00 27.45 13.32
N GLU A 261 -2.15 28.41 13.68
CA GLU A 261 -1.12 28.93 12.77
C GLU A 261 -0.15 27.84 12.32
N SER A 262 0.23 26.90 13.20
CA SER A 262 1.10 25.77 12.81
C SER A 262 0.43 24.90 11.75
N PHE A 263 -0.88 24.62 11.90
CA PHE A 263 -1.65 23.87 10.91
C PHE A 263 -1.82 24.65 9.60
N GLU A 264 -2.02 25.97 9.66
CA GLU A 264 -2.06 26.80 8.45
C GLU A 264 -0.73 26.77 7.70
N ARG A 265 0.40 26.89 8.42
CA ARG A 265 1.74 26.76 7.82
C ARG A 265 1.93 25.39 7.20
N ASP A 266 1.51 24.31 7.87
CA ASP A 266 1.62 22.96 7.34
C ASP A 266 0.71 22.75 6.11
N LEU A 267 -0.51 23.28 6.11
CA LEU A 267 -1.40 23.27 4.95
C LEU A 267 -0.81 24.04 3.77
N GLN A 268 -0.20 25.20 4.01
CA GLN A 268 0.50 25.96 2.98
C GLN A 268 1.67 25.16 2.41
N ARG A 269 2.51 24.54 3.26
CA ARG A 269 3.59 23.66 2.80
C ARG A 269 3.05 22.50 1.97
N LEU A 270 1.96 21.87 2.39
CA LEU A 270 1.35 20.75 1.68
C LEU A 270 0.80 21.19 0.31
N ARG A 271 0.17 22.37 0.23
CA ARG A 271 -0.26 22.97 -1.04
C ARG A 271 0.90 23.22 -1.99
N ILE A 272 2.01 23.77 -1.49
CA ILE A 272 3.22 24.01 -2.29
C ILE A 272 3.78 22.68 -2.80
N LYS A 273 3.95 21.68 -1.92
CA LYS A 273 4.42 20.35 -2.31
C LYS A 273 3.54 19.70 -3.37
N HIS A 274 2.21 19.73 -3.20
CA HIS A 274 1.29 19.17 -4.19
C HIS A 274 1.36 19.93 -5.52
N ALA A 275 1.54 21.26 -5.50
CA ALA A 275 1.73 22.05 -6.72
C ALA A 275 3.05 21.69 -7.42
N GLU A 276 4.13 21.49 -6.67
CA GLU A 276 5.43 21.03 -7.19
C GLU A 276 5.34 19.63 -7.79
N GLU A 277 4.71 18.68 -7.10
CA GLU A 277 4.47 17.30 -7.59
C GLU A 277 3.59 17.31 -8.85
N PHE A 278 2.53 18.13 -8.88
CA PHE A 278 1.70 18.30 -10.06
C PHE A 278 2.51 18.88 -11.23
N ASN A 279 3.30 19.92 -10.99
CA ASN A 279 4.16 20.50 -12.02
C ASN A 279 5.20 19.49 -12.52
N ALA A 280 5.83 18.71 -11.64
CA ALA A 280 6.78 17.67 -12.01
C ALA A 280 6.14 16.57 -12.86
N THR A 281 4.94 16.12 -12.48
CA THR A 281 4.19 15.12 -13.26
C THR A 281 3.72 15.68 -14.60
N LYS A 282 3.27 16.94 -14.64
CA LYS A 282 2.94 17.66 -15.87
C LYS A 282 4.13 17.75 -16.82
N VAL A 283 5.29 18.24 -16.36
CA VAL A 283 6.52 18.32 -17.16
C VAL A 283 6.92 16.94 -17.68
N ARG A 284 6.83 15.90 -16.86
CA ARG A 284 7.13 14.52 -17.29
C ARG A 284 6.20 14.06 -18.42
N LEU A 285 4.90 14.31 -18.30
CA LEU A 285 3.92 13.94 -19.33
C LEU A 285 4.11 14.77 -20.60
N GLU A 286 4.35 16.07 -20.49
CA GLU A 286 4.68 16.94 -21.63
C GLU A 286 5.92 16.45 -22.36
N ASN A 287 6.98 16.04 -21.65
CA ASN A 287 8.18 15.46 -22.24
C ASN A 287 7.89 14.13 -22.96
N GLN A 288 7.04 13.26 -22.40
CA GLN A 288 6.62 12.02 -23.06
C GLN A 288 5.82 12.29 -24.34
N VAL A 289 4.93 13.28 -24.32
CA VAL A 289 4.18 13.71 -25.51
C VAL A 289 5.15 14.26 -26.57
N GLN A 290 6.12 15.10 -26.18
CA GLN A 290 7.15 15.60 -27.10
C GLN A 290 7.99 14.46 -27.70
N GLU A 291 8.39 13.47 -26.91
CA GLU A 291 9.15 12.31 -27.42
C GLU A 291 8.33 11.48 -28.40
N GLN A 292 7.04 11.22 -28.09
CA GLN A 292 6.13 10.53 -29.00
C GLN A 292 5.92 11.33 -30.30
N GLN A 293 5.74 12.64 -30.18
CA GLN A 293 5.63 13.53 -31.34
C GLN A 293 6.88 13.46 -32.22
N ARG A 294 8.07 13.49 -31.62
CA ARG A 294 9.35 13.32 -32.35
C ARG A 294 9.42 11.97 -33.06
N LYS A 295 9.03 10.88 -32.39
CA LYS A 295 8.96 9.54 -33.01
C LYS A 295 7.99 9.49 -34.19
N ILE A 296 6.85 10.16 -34.10
CA ILE A 296 5.89 10.26 -35.20
C ILE A 296 6.49 11.05 -36.36
N GLU A 297 7.20 12.14 -36.10
CA GLU A 297 7.88 12.95 -37.12
C GLU A 297 9.02 12.18 -37.79
N GLU A 298 9.85 11.47 -37.01
CA GLU A 298 10.88 10.56 -37.51
C GLU A 298 10.25 9.47 -38.41
N MET A 299 9.16 8.86 -37.96
CA MET A 299 8.43 7.84 -38.72
C MET A 299 7.82 8.41 -40.00
N LYS A 300 7.25 9.62 -39.97
CA LYS A 300 6.74 10.32 -41.16
C LYS A 300 7.87 10.56 -42.17
N ALA A 301 9.04 10.99 -41.72
CA ALA A 301 10.21 11.18 -42.59
C ALA A 301 10.68 9.86 -43.22
N ILE A 302 10.71 8.76 -42.43
CA ILE A 302 11.04 7.42 -42.94
C ILE A 302 10.01 6.96 -43.98
N TYR A 303 8.71 7.18 -43.73
CA TYR A 303 7.65 6.83 -44.69
C TYR A 303 7.71 7.68 -45.95
N GLN A 304 8.01 8.97 -45.85
CA GLN A 304 8.21 9.81 -47.03
C GLN A 304 9.40 9.32 -47.86
N LEU A 305 10.52 8.99 -47.21
CA LEU A 305 11.69 8.42 -47.90
C LEU A 305 11.38 7.06 -48.53
N SER A 306 10.62 6.19 -47.85
CA SER A 306 10.24 4.90 -48.41
C SER A 306 9.27 5.06 -49.57
N GLN A 307 8.32 6.01 -49.49
CA GLN A 307 7.44 6.38 -50.59
C GLN A 307 8.25 6.85 -51.81
N GLU A 308 9.21 7.76 -51.63
CA GLU A 308 10.08 8.20 -52.73
C GLU A 308 10.88 7.02 -53.34
N LYS A 309 11.36 6.09 -52.51
CA LYS A 309 12.01 4.85 -52.99
C LYS A 309 11.05 3.97 -53.79
N TYR A 310 9.80 3.81 -53.36
CA TYR A 310 8.79 3.04 -54.09
C TYR A 310 8.40 3.73 -55.40
N GLU A 311 8.24 5.05 -55.40
CA GLU A 311 7.98 5.83 -56.61
C GLU A 311 9.13 5.73 -57.61
N TYR A 312 10.38 5.77 -57.14
CA TYR A 312 11.56 5.52 -57.97
C TYR A 312 11.55 4.11 -58.55
N ASN A 313 11.37 3.08 -57.71
CA ASN A 313 11.30 1.69 -58.14
C ASN A 313 10.17 1.47 -59.15
N TYR A 314 9.00 2.07 -58.94
CA TYR A 314 7.88 2.02 -59.86
C TYR A 314 8.22 2.67 -61.21
N LYS A 315 8.87 3.84 -61.21
CA LYS A 315 9.34 4.49 -62.46
C LYS A 315 10.32 3.60 -63.22
N VAL A 316 11.26 2.95 -62.52
CA VAL A 316 12.20 2.01 -63.14
C VAL A 316 11.47 0.80 -63.72
N LEU A 317 10.54 0.21 -62.97
CA LEU A 317 9.75 -0.94 -63.41
C LEU A 317 8.88 -0.58 -64.61
N LYS A 318 8.24 0.59 -64.60
CA LYS A 318 7.45 1.10 -65.72
C LYS A 318 8.31 1.28 -66.97
N LYS A 319 9.51 1.86 -66.86
CA LYS A 319 10.46 1.94 -67.98
C LYS A 319 10.85 0.55 -68.49
N ARG A 320 11.11 -0.39 -67.59
CA ARG A 320 11.41 -1.78 -67.95
C ARG A 320 10.22 -2.45 -68.64
N ASP A 321 9.00 -2.20 -68.21
CA ASP A 321 7.80 -2.72 -68.84
C ASP A 321 7.58 -2.11 -70.23
N GLU A 322 7.83 -0.81 -70.40
CA GLU A 322 7.82 -0.15 -71.71
C GLU A 322 8.88 -0.77 -72.65
N GLU A 323 10.11 -0.99 -72.17
CA GLU A 323 11.18 -1.68 -72.91
C GLU A 323 10.83 -3.15 -73.23
N ASN A 324 10.24 -3.87 -72.27
CA ASN A 324 9.75 -5.23 -72.47
C ASN A 324 8.61 -5.25 -73.49
N LEU A 325 7.71 -4.28 -73.49
CA LEU A 325 6.58 -4.18 -74.42
C LEU A 325 7.07 -3.88 -75.84
N LEU A 326 8.09 -3.02 -75.97
CA LEU A 326 8.83 -2.84 -77.22
C LEU A 326 9.50 -4.15 -77.66
N THR A 327 10.18 -4.86 -76.77
CA THR A 327 10.83 -6.14 -77.07
C THR A 327 9.82 -7.21 -77.48
N ILE A 328 8.69 -7.32 -76.78
CA ILE A 328 7.57 -8.20 -77.12
C ILE A 328 7.00 -7.83 -78.49
N SER A 329 6.86 -6.55 -78.81
CA SER A 329 6.38 -6.12 -80.13
C SER A 329 7.35 -6.55 -81.25
N VAL A 330 8.66 -6.40 -81.03
CA VAL A 330 9.71 -6.84 -81.95
C VAL A 330 9.70 -8.36 -82.12
N GLN A 331 9.64 -9.10 -81.00
CA GLN A 331 9.57 -10.56 -81.02
C GLN A 331 8.26 -11.07 -81.65
N LYS A 332 7.12 -10.42 -81.40
CA LYS A 332 5.83 -10.75 -82.02
C LYS A 332 5.86 -10.55 -83.53
N ASN A 333 6.42 -9.44 -84.00
CA ASN A 333 6.62 -9.19 -85.43
C ASN A 333 7.59 -10.21 -86.07
N ARG A 334 8.62 -10.66 -85.34
CA ARG A 334 9.50 -11.75 -85.79
C ARG A 334 8.77 -13.09 -85.81
N LYS A 335 7.94 -13.39 -84.82
CA LYS A 335 7.11 -14.61 -84.76
C LYS A 335 6.11 -14.66 -85.91
N ILE A 336 5.44 -13.54 -86.23
CA ILE A 336 4.53 -13.45 -87.39
C ILE A 336 5.29 -13.75 -88.68
N ARG A 337 6.44 -13.10 -88.92
CA ARG A 337 7.29 -13.36 -90.09
C ARG A 337 7.72 -14.83 -90.20
N LEU A 338 8.13 -15.45 -89.10
CA LEU A 338 8.50 -16.87 -89.09
C LEU A 338 7.29 -17.78 -89.32
N ASN A 339 6.12 -17.42 -88.79
CA ASN A 339 4.90 -18.20 -88.96
C ASN A 339 4.37 -18.13 -90.40
N ASP A 340 4.49 -16.98 -91.07
CA ASP A 340 4.18 -16.81 -92.50
C ASP A 340 5.11 -17.65 -93.39
N LEU A 341 6.39 -17.76 -92.99
CA LEU A 341 7.35 -18.62 -93.67
C LEU A 341 7.01 -20.10 -93.46
N LEU A 342 6.61 -20.47 -92.24
CA LEU A 342 6.19 -21.83 -91.88
C LEU A 342 4.89 -22.23 -92.60
N THR A 343 3.88 -21.37 -92.67
CA THR A 343 2.64 -21.64 -93.42
C THR A 343 2.90 -21.78 -94.92
N ASN A 344 3.79 -20.96 -95.49
CA ASN A 344 4.22 -21.11 -96.88
C ASN A 344 4.95 -22.45 -97.12
N LEU A 345 5.83 -22.87 -96.21
CA LEU A 345 6.49 -24.18 -96.30
C LEU A 345 5.50 -25.34 -96.14
N LYS A 346 4.55 -25.24 -95.21
CA LYS A 346 3.45 -26.22 -95.06
C LYS A 346 2.61 -26.34 -96.33
N LYS A 347 2.31 -25.21 -96.99
CA LYS A 347 1.56 -25.21 -98.26
C LYS A 347 2.34 -25.92 -99.38
N LYS A 348 3.64 -25.62 -99.52
CA LYS A 348 4.52 -26.31 -100.49
C LYS A 348 4.64 -27.81 -100.21
N LEU A 349 4.73 -28.20 -98.95
CA LEU A 349 4.82 -29.60 -98.54
C LEU A 349 3.51 -30.34 -98.84
N ALA A 350 2.36 -29.73 -98.56
CA ALA A 350 1.04 -30.30 -98.90
C ALA A 350 0.84 -30.45 -100.42
N GLU A 351 1.30 -29.48 -101.22
CA GLU A 351 1.28 -29.59 -102.69
C GLU A 351 2.15 -30.75 -103.19
N LYS A 352 3.35 -30.93 -102.61
CA LYS A 352 4.24 -32.06 -102.93
C LYS A 352 3.66 -33.40 -102.49
N GLU A 353 3.07 -33.50 -101.30
CA GLU A 353 2.39 -34.71 -100.84
C GLU A 353 1.20 -35.09 -101.74
N LYS A 354 0.39 -34.11 -102.14
CA LYS A 354 -0.74 -34.36 -103.06
C LYS A 354 -0.28 -34.86 -104.43
N SER A 355 0.79 -34.26 -104.97
CA SER A 355 1.39 -34.71 -106.24
C SER A 355 1.94 -36.14 -106.13
N SER A 356 2.62 -36.47 -105.03
CA SER A 356 3.17 -37.81 -104.81
C SER A 356 2.09 -38.87 -104.61
N LYS A 357 1.02 -38.55 -103.86
CA LYS A 357 -0.14 -39.45 -103.71
C LYS A 357 -0.82 -39.75 -105.05
N ASN A 358 -1.02 -38.75 -105.90
CA ASN A 358 -1.62 -38.97 -107.23
C ASN A 358 -0.75 -39.85 -108.13
N GLN A 359 0.58 -39.68 -108.10
CA GLN A 359 1.52 -40.54 -108.83
C GLN A 359 1.46 -41.99 -108.33
N ASN A 360 1.38 -42.21 -107.01
CA ASN A 360 1.24 -43.55 -106.44
C ASN A 360 -0.09 -44.23 -106.83
N VAL A 361 -1.20 -43.49 -106.89
CA VAL A 361 -2.48 -44.04 -107.34
C VAL A 361 -2.44 -44.46 -108.81
N GLN A 362 -1.86 -43.63 -109.68
CA GLN A 362 -1.69 -43.99 -111.10
C GLN A 362 -0.80 -45.24 -111.27
N ALA A 363 0.33 -45.29 -110.58
CA ALA A 363 1.22 -46.46 -110.62
C ALA A 363 0.54 -47.74 -110.10
N ALA A 364 -0.30 -47.64 -109.07
CA ALA A 364 -1.05 -48.79 -108.53
C ALA A 364 -2.12 -49.32 -109.50
N GLU A 365 -2.79 -48.45 -110.27
CA GLU A 365 -3.75 -48.86 -111.30
C GLU A 365 -3.07 -49.54 -112.49
N GLU A 366 -1.92 -49.02 -112.94
CA GLU A 366 -1.11 -49.64 -113.99
C GLU A 366 -0.56 -51.01 -113.56
N TYR A 367 -0.15 -51.14 -112.29
CA TYR A 367 0.30 -52.41 -111.73
C TYR A 367 -0.84 -53.45 -111.66
N LYS A 368 -2.07 -53.05 -111.30
CA LYS A 368 -3.23 -53.95 -111.32
C LYS A 368 -3.58 -54.44 -112.73
N ARG A 369 -3.49 -53.57 -113.73
CA ARG A 369 -3.72 -53.95 -115.15
C ARG A 369 -2.70 -54.97 -115.63
N THR A 370 -1.42 -54.74 -115.36
CA THR A 370 -0.34 -55.67 -115.77
C THR A 370 -0.43 -57.01 -115.04
N LEU A 371 -0.79 -57.03 -113.75
CA LEU A 371 -0.99 -58.28 -113.02
C LEU A 371 -2.11 -59.14 -113.62
N ALA A 372 -3.25 -58.53 -113.99
CA ALA A 372 -4.35 -59.25 -114.63
C ALA A 372 -3.94 -59.90 -115.96
N ASN A 373 -3.21 -59.16 -116.81
CA ASN A 373 -2.71 -59.68 -118.09
C ASN A 373 -1.71 -60.84 -117.90
N THR A 374 -0.81 -60.75 -116.91
CA THR A 374 0.17 -61.83 -116.65
C THR A 374 -0.48 -63.10 -116.11
N GLN A 375 -1.55 -63.01 -115.32
CA GLN A 375 -2.30 -64.19 -114.87
C GLN A 375 -3.00 -64.91 -116.04
N GLU A 376 -3.54 -64.16 -117.00
CA GLU A 376 -4.19 -64.75 -118.17
C GLU A 376 -3.19 -65.50 -119.08
N ILE A 377 -1.99 -64.94 -119.27
CA ILE A 377 -0.89 -65.58 -120.00
C ILE A 377 -0.42 -66.86 -119.28
N LYS A 378 -0.24 -66.83 -117.96
CA LYS A 378 0.16 -68.03 -117.19
C LYS A 378 -0.87 -69.16 -117.28
N ARG A 379 -2.17 -68.83 -117.33
CA ARG A 379 -3.22 -69.85 -117.49
C ARG A 379 -3.19 -70.48 -118.88
N LYS A 380 -2.96 -69.70 -119.93
CA LYS A 380 -2.78 -70.21 -121.31
C LYS A 380 -1.52 -71.08 -121.43
N ALA A 381 -0.39 -70.68 -120.86
CA ALA A 381 0.86 -71.43 -120.91
C ALA A 381 0.78 -72.82 -120.26
N ARG A 382 0.10 -72.96 -119.12
CA ARG A 382 -0.10 -74.27 -118.46
C ARG A 382 -0.93 -75.23 -119.30
N HIS A 383 -1.92 -74.73 -120.04
CA HIS A 383 -2.75 -75.58 -120.89
C HIS A 383 -1.97 -76.10 -122.10
N PHE A 384 -1.11 -75.27 -122.71
CA PHE A 384 -0.24 -75.70 -123.82
C PHE A 384 0.82 -76.72 -123.38
N LEU A 385 1.48 -76.51 -122.24
CA LEU A 385 2.54 -77.43 -121.78
C LEU A 385 2.01 -78.84 -121.48
N SER A 386 0.78 -78.95 -120.96
CA SER A 386 0.13 -80.24 -120.74
C SER A 386 -0.18 -80.96 -122.06
N ALA A 387 -0.63 -80.23 -123.08
CA ALA A 387 -0.93 -80.80 -124.40
C ALA A 387 0.34 -81.20 -125.17
N ASP A 388 1.44 -80.45 -125.01
CA ASP A 388 2.72 -80.75 -125.65
C ASP A 388 3.41 -81.98 -125.05
N MET A 389 3.31 -82.20 -123.73
CA MET A 389 3.87 -83.39 -123.08
C MET A 389 3.14 -84.69 -123.49
N GLU A 390 1.81 -84.65 -123.66
CA GLU A 390 1.04 -85.79 -124.19
C GLU A 390 1.45 -86.12 -125.63
N LYS A 391 1.56 -85.10 -126.49
CA LYS A 391 2.05 -85.28 -127.87
C LYS A 391 3.48 -85.80 -127.96
N PHE A 392 4.37 -85.33 -127.08
CA PHE A 392 5.76 -85.76 -127.09
C PHE A 392 5.90 -87.22 -126.66
N HIS A 393 5.10 -87.67 -125.69
CA HIS A 393 5.08 -89.06 -125.24
C HIS A 393 4.59 -90.01 -126.34
N GLU A 394 3.52 -89.66 -127.06
CA GLU A 394 3.03 -90.45 -128.20
C GLU A 394 4.05 -90.52 -129.36
N LEU A 395 4.70 -89.39 -129.68
CA LEU A 395 5.73 -89.34 -130.73
C LEU A 395 6.97 -90.17 -130.38
N TRP A 396 7.36 -90.22 -129.11
CA TRP A 396 8.51 -91.01 -128.66
C TRP A 396 8.27 -92.51 -128.88
N ILE A 397 7.12 -93.01 -128.46
CA ILE A 397 6.72 -94.42 -128.63
C ILE A 397 6.67 -94.81 -130.11
N MET A 398 6.07 -93.95 -130.95
CA MET A 398 5.98 -94.20 -132.40
C MET A 398 7.36 -94.28 -133.08
N ASN A 399 8.29 -93.40 -132.71
CA ASN A 399 9.63 -93.40 -133.31
C ASN A 399 10.49 -94.59 -132.84
N GLU A 400 10.35 -95.02 -131.59
CA GLU A 400 11.09 -96.15 -131.05
C GLU A 400 10.71 -97.47 -131.75
N GLU A 401 9.41 -97.68 -132.03
CA GLU A 401 8.93 -98.79 -132.86
C GLU A 401 9.49 -98.74 -134.29
N ARG A 402 9.55 -97.55 -134.89
CA ARG A 402 10.08 -97.36 -136.25
C ARG A 402 11.57 -97.68 -136.37
N CYS A 403 12.36 -97.28 -135.37
CA CYS A 403 13.79 -97.60 -135.31
C CYS A 403 14.03 -99.11 -135.13
N ARG A 404 13.17 -99.80 -134.36
CA ARG A 404 13.22 -101.26 -134.20
C ARG A 404 13.01 -102.00 -135.52
N GLU A 405 12.01 -101.62 -136.32
CA GLU A 405 11.79 -102.20 -137.66
C GLU A 405 12.98 -101.96 -138.61
N MET A 406 13.58 -100.77 -138.58
CA MET A 406 14.67 -100.42 -139.50
C MET A 406 15.96 -101.19 -139.19
N THR A 407 16.22 -101.44 -137.90
CA THR A 407 17.43 -102.16 -137.45
C THR A 407 17.37 -103.64 -137.82
N GLN A 408 16.18 -104.27 -137.80
CA GLN A 408 15.98 -105.62 -138.31
C GLN A 408 16.30 -105.73 -139.81
N LYS A 409 15.84 -104.77 -140.62
CA LYS A 409 16.17 -104.72 -142.05
C LYS A 409 17.67 -104.55 -142.30
N LEU A 410 18.36 -103.83 -141.42
CA LEU A 410 19.80 -103.58 -141.52
C LEU A 410 20.61 -104.83 -141.17
N LEU A 411 20.19 -105.61 -140.18
CA LEU A 411 20.78 -106.92 -139.87
C LEU A 411 20.56 -107.94 -140.98
N ASP A 412 19.38 -107.93 -141.62
CA ASP A 412 19.10 -108.77 -142.80
C ASP A 412 19.99 -108.37 -143.99
N ALA A 413 20.19 -107.07 -144.23
CA ALA A 413 21.09 -106.58 -145.27
C ALA A 413 22.56 -106.94 -144.98
N ASP A 414 22.99 -106.81 -143.72
CA ASP A 414 24.35 -107.14 -143.30
C ASP A 414 24.63 -108.64 -143.47
N ARG A 415 23.64 -109.50 -143.17
CA ARG A 415 23.72 -110.94 -143.47
C ARG A 415 23.90 -111.21 -144.96
N ILE A 416 23.16 -110.53 -145.84
CA ILE A 416 23.28 -110.69 -147.29
C ILE A 416 24.67 -110.28 -147.78
N ILE A 417 25.22 -109.17 -147.25
CA ILE A 417 26.55 -108.69 -147.64
C ILE A 417 27.64 -109.67 -147.19
N PHE A 418 27.58 -110.13 -145.95
CA PHE A 418 28.55 -111.08 -145.41
C PHE A 418 28.58 -112.40 -146.21
N GLU A 419 27.41 -112.94 -146.57
CA GLU A 419 27.32 -114.19 -147.31
C GLU A 419 27.64 -114.04 -148.81
N GLN A 420 27.08 -113.05 -149.51
CA GLN A 420 27.14 -112.99 -150.98
C GLN A 420 28.38 -112.29 -151.55
N GLN A 421 28.95 -111.31 -150.86
CA GLN A 421 30.11 -110.56 -151.38
C GLN A 421 31.44 -110.96 -150.76
N LEU A 422 31.44 -111.44 -149.51
CA LEU A 422 32.68 -111.64 -148.76
C LEU A 422 33.00 -113.12 -148.45
N GLY A 423 32.07 -114.05 -148.69
CA GLY A 423 32.34 -115.49 -148.60
C GLY A 423 32.69 -116.00 -147.19
N LEU A 424 32.21 -115.34 -146.13
CA LEU A 424 32.37 -115.73 -144.73
C LEU A 424 31.00 -116.04 -144.10
N PRO A 425 30.83 -117.09 -143.27
CA PRO A 425 29.58 -117.32 -142.54
C PRO A 425 29.41 -116.31 -141.38
N TRP A 426 28.22 -115.72 -141.31
CA TRP A 426 27.81 -114.61 -140.42
C TRP A 426 27.31 -115.07 -139.04
N SER A 427 27.56 -114.30 -137.98
CA SER A 427 27.05 -114.53 -136.61
C SER A 427 26.34 -113.30 -136.02
N PRO A 428 25.14 -113.42 -135.43
CA PRO A 428 24.42 -112.28 -134.85
C PRO A 428 25.00 -111.81 -133.50
N THR A 429 25.08 -110.50 -133.31
CA THR A 429 25.52 -109.80 -132.08
C THR A 429 24.34 -109.45 -131.16
N ASP A 430 24.60 -109.41 -129.85
CA ASP A 430 23.63 -109.23 -128.77
C ASP A 430 23.03 -107.80 -128.71
N LEU A 431 21.72 -107.67 -128.45
CA LEU A 431 20.92 -106.44 -128.63
C LEU A 431 20.13 -106.04 -127.36
N GLU A 432 20.75 -106.04 -126.18
CA GLU A 432 20.07 -105.70 -124.92
C GLU A 432 19.61 -104.23 -124.79
N PHE A 433 20.16 -103.28 -125.56
CA PHE A 433 19.79 -101.86 -125.47
C PHE A 433 18.37 -101.53 -125.98
N MET A 434 17.69 -102.48 -126.60
CA MET A 434 16.38 -102.31 -127.24
C MET A 434 15.18 -102.45 -126.29
N ASN A 435 15.42 -102.68 -125.00
CA ASN A 435 14.38 -102.96 -123.98
C ASN A 435 14.06 -101.81 -123.02
N ASN A 436 14.52 -100.58 -123.28
CA ASN A 436 14.37 -99.47 -122.34
C ASN A 436 13.39 -98.39 -122.85
N VAL A 437 12.32 -98.11 -122.09
CA VAL A 437 11.31 -97.09 -122.42
C VAL A 437 11.16 -96.05 -121.28
N GLY A 438 11.86 -94.91 -121.37
CA GLY A 438 11.48 -93.60 -120.76
C GLY A 438 12.41 -92.92 -119.69
N PRO A 439 12.49 -91.54 -119.58
CA PRO A 439 13.53 -90.79 -118.81
C PRO A 439 13.10 -90.12 -117.45
N ILE A 440 14.07 -89.76 -116.57
CA ILE A 440 13.96 -89.35 -115.12
C ILE A 440 14.51 -87.90 -114.82
N ASP A 441 13.99 -87.25 -113.76
CA ASP A 441 13.98 -85.81 -113.37
C ASP A 441 15.04 -85.32 -112.33
N ALA A 442 15.32 -84.01 -112.20
CA ALA A 442 16.50 -83.43 -111.48
C ALA A 442 16.26 -82.12 -110.67
N THR A 443 16.65 -82.03 -109.36
CA THR A 443 16.79 -80.75 -108.56
C THR A 443 17.54 -80.88 -107.18
N LYS A 444 18.79 -80.36 -106.98
CA LYS A 444 19.48 -79.97 -105.68
C LYS A 444 20.80 -79.14 -105.87
N ILE A 445 20.97 -77.90 -105.32
CA ILE A 445 22.25 -77.10 -105.13
C ILE A 445 22.16 -76.07 -103.92
N PRO A 446 23.22 -75.71 -103.11
CA PRO A 446 23.24 -74.91 -101.82
C PRO A 446 23.77 -73.41 -101.79
N LYS A 447 23.84 -72.71 -100.60
CA LYS A 447 23.96 -71.22 -100.29
C LYS A 447 25.35 -70.68 -99.72
N PRO A 448 25.66 -69.34 -99.65
CA PRO A 448 26.99 -68.71 -99.33
C PRO A 448 27.27 -68.20 -97.86
N SER A 449 28.56 -67.97 -97.49
CA SER A 449 29.11 -67.83 -96.11
C SER A 449 28.80 -66.61 -95.21
N ILE A 450 28.64 -65.39 -95.72
CA ILE A 450 28.59 -64.20 -94.85
C ILE A 450 27.30 -64.09 -94.00
N ASP A 451 26.23 -64.72 -94.47
CA ASP A 451 24.97 -64.78 -93.72
C ASP A 451 25.12 -65.62 -92.43
N VAL A 452 26.02 -66.61 -92.40
CA VAL A 452 26.29 -67.44 -91.21
C VAL A 452 27.00 -66.63 -90.12
N VAL A 453 27.95 -65.76 -90.49
CA VAL A 453 28.72 -64.92 -89.56
C VAL A 453 27.84 -63.85 -88.91
N ARG A 454 26.86 -63.33 -89.66
CA ARG A 454 25.90 -62.36 -89.15
C ARG A 454 25.00 -62.96 -88.07
N GLU A 455 24.58 -64.22 -88.23
CA GLU A 455 23.78 -64.95 -87.23
C GLU A 455 24.56 -65.14 -85.90
N ILE A 456 25.86 -65.41 -85.94
CA ILE A 456 26.69 -65.66 -84.72
C ILE A 456 26.94 -64.38 -83.89
N LEU A 457 27.04 -63.20 -84.51
CA LEU A 457 27.36 -61.94 -83.82
C LEU A 457 26.14 -61.28 -83.14
N THR A 458 24.93 -61.47 -83.66
CA THR A 458 23.70 -60.85 -83.13
C THR A 458 22.97 -61.66 -82.06
N ASP A 459 23.26 -62.96 -81.91
CA ASP A 459 22.59 -63.78 -80.89
C ASP A 459 23.19 -63.55 -79.50
N GLN A 460 22.42 -62.82 -78.67
CA GLN A 460 22.47 -62.91 -77.22
C GLN A 460 21.40 -63.93 -76.81
N GLN A 461 21.86 -65.09 -76.31
CA GLN A 461 21.08 -66.20 -75.72
C GLN A 461 20.50 -67.22 -76.72
N ASP A 462 21.24 -68.30 -76.98
CA ASP A 462 20.98 -69.57 -76.29
C ASP A 462 22.11 -70.59 -76.53
N GLU A 463 22.74 -71.00 -75.44
CA GLU A 463 23.61 -72.16 -75.39
C GLU A 463 22.75 -73.43 -75.43
N ASN A 464 22.84 -74.20 -76.52
CA ASN A 464 22.88 -75.67 -76.52
C ASN A 464 22.46 -76.20 -77.90
N SER A 465 23.43 -76.44 -78.76
CA SER A 465 23.42 -77.62 -79.63
C SER A 465 24.85 -77.91 -80.05
N THR A 466 25.46 -78.73 -79.21
CA THR A 466 26.72 -79.42 -79.38
C THR A 466 26.70 -80.26 -80.66
N GLY A 467 27.52 -79.88 -81.62
CA GLY A 467 27.70 -80.64 -82.85
C GLY A 467 28.57 -79.91 -83.86
N ASN A 468 29.73 -79.41 -83.42
CA ASN A 468 30.94 -79.20 -84.22
C ASN A 468 32.06 -78.73 -83.29
N LEU A 469 33.31 -79.05 -83.64
CA LEU A 469 34.46 -79.23 -82.73
C LEU A 469 34.97 -77.97 -81.97
N ILE A 470 34.27 -76.84 -82.01
CA ILE A 470 34.64 -75.60 -81.31
C ILE A 470 33.35 -74.96 -80.77
N SER A 471 33.26 -74.63 -79.48
CA SER A 471 32.05 -73.98 -78.94
C SER A 471 31.87 -72.59 -79.57
N ASN A 472 30.63 -72.18 -79.83
CA ASN A 472 30.33 -70.85 -80.41
C ASN A 472 30.94 -69.71 -79.58
N THR A 473 31.08 -69.89 -78.27
CA THR A 473 31.81 -68.98 -77.37
C THR A 473 33.30 -68.92 -77.69
N THR A 474 33.98 -70.05 -77.90
CA THR A 474 35.38 -70.05 -78.40
C THR A 474 35.50 -69.49 -79.82
N MET A 475 34.56 -69.77 -80.73
CA MET A 475 34.59 -69.21 -82.09
C MET A 475 34.40 -67.69 -82.07
N LYS A 476 33.51 -67.17 -81.21
CA LYS A 476 33.34 -65.72 -81.00
C LYS A 476 34.59 -65.08 -80.39
N ALA A 477 35.23 -65.74 -79.42
CA ALA A 477 36.50 -65.28 -78.86
C ALA A 477 37.63 -65.28 -79.91
N ILE A 478 37.70 -66.29 -80.79
CA ILE A 478 38.66 -66.32 -81.90
C ILE A 478 38.37 -65.19 -82.90
N LEU A 479 37.11 -64.95 -83.25
CA LEU A 479 36.71 -63.87 -84.17
C LEU A 479 36.96 -62.47 -83.60
N GLU A 480 36.79 -62.26 -82.30
CA GLU A 480 37.21 -61.04 -81.61
C GLU A 480 38.74 -60.89 -81.61
N LEU A 481 39.49 -61.96 -81.29
CA LEU A 481 40.95 -61.95 -81.33
C LEU A 481 41.49 -61.69 -82.75
N LEU A 482 40.78 -62.19 -83.78
CA LEU A 482 41.07 -61.92 -85.18
C LEU A 482 40.77 -60.45 -85.56
N CYS A 483 39.76 -59.83 -84.96
CA CYS A 483 39.48 -58.41 -85.16
C CYS A 483 40.51 -57.49 -84.47
N ASP A 484 41.07 -57.93 -83.34
CA ASP A 484 42.06 -57.16 -82.57
C ASP A 484 43.48 -57.30 -83.14
N GLU A 485 43.91 -58.51 -83.53
CA GLU A 485 45.25 -58.77 -84.06
C GLU A 485 45.32 -58.69 -85.60
N GLY A 486 44.18 -58.76 -86.29
CA GLY A 486 44.08 -58.77 -87.76
C GLY A 486 44.05 -57.39 -88.43
N ASP A 487 44.27 -56.31 -87.69
CA ASP A 487 44.23 -54.94 -88.22
C ASP A 487 45.24 -54.68 -89.35
N PHE A 488 46.31 -55.47 -89.43
CA PHE A 488 47.28 -55.37 -90.53
C PHE A 488 46.73 -55.84 -91.90
N LEU A 489 45.67 -56.66 -91.93
CA LEU A 489 45.04 -57.16 -93.16
C LEU A 489 43.95 -56.23 -93.70
N VAL A 490 43.55 -55.22 -92.92
CA VAL A 490 42.49 -54.28 -93.28
C VAL A 490 43.12 -52.97 -93.77
N GLU A 491 42.65 -52.44 -94.90
CA GLU A 491 43.20 -51.20 -95.46
C GLU A 491 43.08 -50.02 -94.46
N PRO A 492 44.16 -49.24 -94.24
CA PRO A 492 44.20 -48.21 -93.18
C PRO A 492 43.19 -47.07 -93.37
N LYS A 493 42.71 -46.84 -94.60
CA LYS A 493 41.62 -45.89 -94.86
C LYS A 493 40.26 -46.39 -94.33
N LEU A 494 40.04 -47.70 -94.33
CA LEU A 494 38.82 -48.30 -93.79
C LEU A 494 38.80 -48.21 -92.26
N LEU A 495 39.95 -48.41 -91.60
CA LEU A 495 40.10 -48.26 -90.16
C LEU A 495 39.73 -46.83 -89.68
N ALA A 496 40.19 -45.79 -90.39
CA ALA A 496 39.83 -44.40 -90.07
C ALA A 496 38.33 -44.07 -90.26
N LEU A 497 37.62 -44.79 -91.13
CA LEU A 497 36.17 -44.65 -91.34
C LEU A 497 35.33 -45.42 -90.32
N LEU A 498 35.91 -46.43 -89.67
CA LEU A 498 35.25 -47.28 -88.68
C LEU A 498 35.33 -46.71 -87.26
N ASP A 499 36.23 -45.76 -86.97
CA ASP A 499 36.39 -45.14 -85.64
C ASP A 499 35.10 -44.57 -84.98
N PRO A 500 34.12 -43.99 -85.70
CA PRO A 500 32.90 -43.47 -85.08
C PRO A 500 31.75 -44.48 -84.89
N LEU A 501 31.85 -45.75 -85.34
CA LEU A 501 30.72 -46.72 -85.27
C LEU A 501 30.64 -47.50 -83.93
N GLU A 502 29.53 -48.20 -83.69
CA GLU A 502 29.38 -49.13 -82.55
C GLU A 502 30.25 -50.38 -82.71
N THR A 503 30.77 -50.92 -81.60
CA THR A 503 31.78 -51.99 -81.58
C THR A 503 31.40 -53.25 -82.38
N ASN A 504 30.12 -53.65 -82.36
CA ASN A 504 29.65 -54.84 -83.09
C ASN A 504 29.54 -54.63 -84.61
N GLU A 505 29.25 -53.40 -85.05
CA GLU A 505 29.22 -53.09 -86.49
C GLU A 505 30.64 -52.96 -87.04
N LYS A 506 31.58 -52.44 -86.23
CA LYS A 506 33.00 -52.42 -86.58
C LYS A 506 33.56 -53.83 -86.77
N SER A 507 33.27 -54.76 -85.85
CA SER A 507 33.80 -56.12 -85.92
C SER A 507 33.28 -56.89 -87.14
N LEU A 508 32.01 -56.72 -87.53
CA LEU A 508 31.43 -57.44 -88.67
C LEU A 508 32.00 -56.98 -90.02
N ILE A 509 32.21 -55.66 -90.18
CA ILE A 509 32.84 -55.09 -91.38
C ILE A 509 34.33 -55.45 -91.45
N LYS A 510 35.03 -55.44 -90.30
CA LYS A 510 36.42 -55.95 -90.23
C LYS A 510 36.49 -57.43 -90.61
N LEU A 511 35.58 -58.27 -90.12
CA LEU A 511 35.55 -59.70 -90.47
C LEU A 511 35.24 -59.96 -91.94
N ASP A 512 34.32 -59.23 -92.59
CA ASP A 512 34.10 -59.35 -94.04
C ASP A 512 35.36 -58.99 -94.83
N ALA A 513 36.04 -57.90 -94.44
CA ALA A 513 37.30 -57.50 -95.07
C ALA A 513 38.41 -58.55 -94.86
N ILE A 514 38.53 -59.11 -93.66
CA ILE A 514 39.51 -60.15 -93.34
C ILE A 514 39.17 -61.47 -94.06
N PHE A 515 37.91 -61.89 -94.13
CA PHE A 515 37.50 -63.10 -94.87
C PHE A 515 37.71 -62.96 -96.37
N ARG A 516 37.50 -61.77 -96.95
CA ARG A 516 37.90 -61.48 -98.34
C ARG A 516 39.42 -61.53 -98.53
N ALA A 517 40.21 -61.02 -97.58
CA ALA A 517 41.66 -61.07 -97.65
C ALA A 517 42.22 -62.50 -97.53
N LEU A 518 41.58 -63.34 -96.69
CA LEU A 518 41.92 -64.75 -96.48
C LEU A 518 41.28 -65.72 -97.49
N LYS A 519 40.42 -65.24 -98.39
CA LYS A 519 39.67 -66.02 -99.40
C LYS A 519 38.84 -67.18 -98.82
N VAL A 520 38.03 -66.87 -97.81
CA VAL A 520 37.09 -67.82 -97.18
C VAL A 520 35.69 -67.51 -97.72
N GLU A 521 35.11 -68.38 -98.57
CA GLU A 521 33.88 -68.08 -99.35
C GLU A 521 32.67 -68.97 -99.03
N ASN A 522 32.85 -70.19 -98.52
CA ASN A 522 31.76 -71.14 -98.24
C ASN A 522 31.74 -71.64 -96.79
N GLU A 523 30.59 -72.16 -96.34
CA GLU A 523 30.35 -72.57 -94.95
C GLU A 523 31.36 -73.63 -94.46
N GLU A 524 31.86 -74.45 -95.37
CA GLU A 524 32.88 -75.47 -95.08
C GLU A 524 34.28 -74.86 -94.83
N ASP A 525 34.59 -73.66 -95.33
CA ASP A 525 35.90 -73.02 -95.16
C ASP A 525 36.09 -72.40 -93.76
N ILE A 526 34.98 -72.11 -93.05
CA ILE A 526 34.97 -71.59 -91.67
C ILE A 526 34.92 -72.73 -90.64
N LYS A 527 34.45 -73.91 -91.07
CA LYS A 527 34.30 -75.10 -90.24
C LYS A 527 35.39 -76.12 -90.60
N VAL A 528 36.61 -75.90 -90.11
CA VAL A 528 37.67 -76.93 -90.09
C VAL A 528 37.54 -77.81 -88.86
#